data_AF-A0A6I7PNW0-F1
#
_entry.id   AF-A0A6I7PNW0-F1
#
_cell.length_a   1.000
_cell.length_b   1.000
_cell.length_c   1.000
_cell.angle_alpha   90.00
_cell.angle_beta   90.00
_cell.angle_gamma   90.00
#
_symmetry.space_group_name_H-M   'P 1'
#
loop_
_entity.id
_entity.type
_entity.pdbx_description
1 polymer ?
#
loop_
_entity_poly.entity_id
_entity_poly.type
_entity_poly.pdbx_seq_one_letter_code
_entity_poly.pdbx_strand_id
1 'polypeptide(L)'
;MASGGDLNNDGHDDILVGAPGAFGGKGRVYVYCGMTSDLLFTVEGDAIGDRFGASVAVIGDVTGDGVADFIVGAPHYSGAAEHGGRVYVYSGATGDLLLTVTGQEAHGRFGAAVTGGRFERPPDARPLHTIGPKWRIVVGVDPALGGAERKELLFRFDLPFNPGAMQDARPS
;
A
#
# COMPACT_ATOMS: atom_id res chain seq x y z
N MET A 1 -13.54 -8.45 -13.77
CA MET A 1 -12.66 -7.34 -13.38
C MET A 1 -12.36 -7.61 -11.92
N ALA A 2 -11.12 -7.90 -11.55
CA ALA A 2 -10.76 -8.00 -10.14
C ALA A 2 -11.10 -6.66 -9.50
N SER A 3 -11.98 -6.70 -8.50
CA SER A 3 -12.28 -5.54 -7.69
C SER A 3 -10.99 -5.09 -7.00
N GLY A 4 -10.87 -3.79 -6.72
CA GLY A 4 -9.60 -3.19 -6.31
C GLY A 4 -9.04 -3.70 -4.98
N GLY A 5 -9.70 -4.66 -4.33
CA GLY A 5 -9.36 -5.27 -3.05
C GLY A 5 -9.10 -6.77 -3.08
N ASP A 6 -9.03 -7.44 -4.24
CA ASP A 6 -8.70 -8.87 -4.32
C ASP A 6 -7.18 -9.10 -4.08
N LEU A 7 -6.82 -9.69 -2.94
CA LEU A 7 -5.45 -9.89 -2.47
C LEU A 7 -4.98 -11.35 -2.61
N ASN A 8 -5.84 -12.28 -3.05
CA ASN A 8 -5.49 -13.68 -3.27
C ASN A 8 -5.84 -14.20 -4.68
N ASN A 9 -6.39 -13.33 -5.54
CA ASN A 9 -6.84 -13.62 -6.90
C ASN A 9 -7.97 -14.65 -6.99
N ASP A 10 -8.86 -14.68 -5.98
CA ASP A 10 -10.05 -15.55 -5.99
C ASP A 10 -11.26 -14.91 -6.67
N GLY A 11 -11.15 -13.66 -7.10
CA GLY A 11 -12.20 -12.89 -7.77
C GLY A 11 -13.14 -12.15 -6.83
N HIS A 12 -12.90 -12.18 -5.52
CA HIS A 12 -13.64 -11.45 -4.50
C HIS A 12 -12.74 -10.42 -3.80
N ASP A 13 -13.33 -9.30 -3.33
CA ASP A 13 -12.60 -8.35 -2.50
C ASP A 13 -12.26 -8.96 -1.14
N ASP A 14 -11.01 -8.82 -0.72
CA ASP A 14 -10.49 -9.24 0.57
C ASP A 14 -10.54 -8.12 1.62
N ILE A 15 -10.29 -8.51 2.87
CA ILE A 15 -10.45 -7.65 4.05
C ILE A 15 -9.09 -7.38 4.70
N LEU A 16 -8.74 -6.10 4.81
CA LEU A 16 -7.59 -5.61 5.57
C LEU A 16 -8.02 -5.06 6.93
N VAL A 17 -7.46 -5.58 8.02
CA VAL A 17 -7.77 -5.14 9.38
C VAL A 17 -6.51 -4.70 10.10
N GLY A 18 -6.43 -3.41 10.42
CA GLY A 18 -5.37 -2.85 11.26
C GLY A 18 -5.61 -3.05 12.75
N ALA A 19 -4.57 -3.46 13.46
CA ALA A 19 -4.55 -3.64 14.92
C ALA A 19 -3.36 -2.89 15.53
N PRO A 20 -3.36 -1.54 15.53
CA PRO A 20 -2.21 -0.73 15.94
C PRO A 20 -1.83 -0.86 17.41
N GLY A 21 -2.75 -1.32 18.27
CA GLY A 21 -2.50 -1.57 19.69
C GLY A 21 -1.84 -2.92 20.00
N ALA A 22 -1.70 -3.82 19.02
CA ALA A 22 -1.17 -5.15 19.24
C ALA A 22 0.28 -5.11 19.77
N PHE A 23 0.64 -6.05 20.66
CA PHE A 23 1.98 -6.20 21.24
C PHE A 23 2.54 -4.89 21.82
N GLY A 24 1.76 -4.22 22.66
CA GLY A 24 2.19 -2.97 23.31
C GLY A 24 2.25 -1.77 22.37
N GLY A 25 1.55 -1.84 21.23
CA GLY A 25 1.59 -0.79 20.20
C GLY A 25 2.64 -1.01 19.12
N LYS A 26 3.25 -2.21 19.04
CA LYS A 26 4.03 -2.62 17.86
C LYS A 26 3.14 -2.62 16.62
N GLY A 27 1.91 -3.09 16.78
CA GLY A 27 0.90 -3.08 15.75
C GLY A 27 0.97 -4.28 14.80
N ARG A 28 -0.16 -4.62 14.19
CA ARG A 28 -0.32 -5.68 13.19
C ARG A 28 -1.36 -5.29 12.15
N VAL A 29 -1.29 -5.94 10.98
CA VAL A 29 -2.39 -5.96 10.01
C VAL A 29 -2.70 -7.41 9.67
N TYR A 30 -3.98 -7.74 9.66
CA TYR A 30 -4.51 -9.04 9.27
C TYR A 30 -5.16 -8.92 7.91
N VAL A 31 -4.91 -9.92 7.06
CA VAL A 31 -5.51 -10.04 5.74
C VAL A 31 -6.41 -11.27 5.75
N TYR A 32 -7.69 -11.07 5.51
CA TYR A 32 -8.68 -12.14 5.47
C TYR A 32 -9.29 -12.26 4.08
N CYS A 33 -9.54 -13.49 3.65
CA CYS A 33 -10.32 -13.74 2.46
C CYS A 33 -11.73 -13.18 2.66
N GLY A 34 -12.21 -12.33 1.75
CA GLY A 34 -13.53 -11.73 1.90
C GLY A 34 -14.68 -12.71 1.68
N MET A 35 -14.43 -13.81 0.97
CA MET A 35 -15.42 -14.85 0.72
C MET A 35 -15.51 -15.87 1.87
N THR A 36 -14.38 -16.35 2.37
CA THR A 36 -14.34 -17.46 3.36
C THR A 36 -14.08 -17.00 4.79
N SER A 37 -13.62 -15.76 4.99
CA SER A 37 -13.09 -15.27 6.27
C SER A 37 -11.84 -16.01 6.77
N ASP A 38 -11.18 -16.79 5.91
CA ASP A 38 -9.91 -17.42 6.24
C ASP A 38 -8.81 -16.36 6.38
N LEU A 39 -7.93 -16.54 7.36
CA LEU A 39 -6.75 -15.70 7.49
C LEU A 39 -5.77 -16.06 6.36
N LEU A 40 -5.55 -15.13 5.44
CA LEU A 40 -4.59 -15.28 4.35
C LEU A 40 -3.18 -15.12 4.89
N PHE A 41 -2.89 -13.98 5.53
CA PHE A 41 -1.62 -13.72 6.17
C PHE A 41 -1.71 -12.56 7.18
N THR A 42 -0.61 -12.35 7.92
CA THR A 42 -0.47 -11.28 8.90
C THR A 42 0.87 -10.61 8.71
N VAL A 43 0.87 -9.27 8.71
CA VAL A 43 2.09 -8.46 8.74
C VAL A 43 2.19 -7.72 10.07
N GLU A 44 3.42 -7.58 10.57
CA GLU A 44 3.69 -6.97 11.87
C GLU A 44 4.48 -5.67 11.72
N GLY A 45 4.30 -4.75 12.67
CA GLY A 45 5.18 -3.59 12.79
C GLY A 45 6.60 -3.94 13.21
N ASP A 46 7.51 -2.99 13.17
CA ASP A 46 8.91 -3.22 13.51
C ASP A 46 9.15 -3.14 15.03
N ALA A 47 8.72 -2.05 15.66
CA ALA A 47 9.00 -1.76 17.06
C ALA A 47 7.75 -1.37 17.88
N ILE A 48 7.81 -1.64 19.18
CA ILE A 48 6.77 -1.27 20.15
C ILE A 48 6.55 0.24 20.12
N GLY A 49 5.30 0.66 19.96
CA GLY A 49 4.90 2.06 19.99
C GLY A 49 4.74 2.70 18.61
N ASP A 50 5.17 2.04 17.53
CA ASP A 50 5.09 2.54 16.15
C ASP A 50 3.64 2.70 15.65
N ARG A 51 2.71 1.97 16.27
CA ARG A 51 1.29 1.89 15.88
C ARG A 51 1.12 1.44 14.42
N PHE A 52 1.89 0.45 13.99
CA PHE A 52 1.73 -0.15 12.66
C PHE A 52 0.31 -0.70 12.46
N GLY A 53 -0.29 -0.42 11.31
CA GLY A 53 -1.69 -0.73 11.07
C GLY A 53 -2.66 0.34 11.57
N ALA A 54 -2.18 1.53 11.92
CA ALA A 54 -3.06 2.66 12.28
C ALA A 54 -3.92 3.14 11.11
N SER A 55 -3.40 3.00 9.90
CA SER A 55 -4.15 3.22 8.66
C SER A 55 -3.74 2.18 7.63
N VAL A 56 -4.70 1.67 6.86
CA VAL A 56 -4.47 0.68 5.80
C VAL A 56 -5.29 1.06 4.57
N ALA A 57 -4.79 0.75 3.38
CA ALA A 57 -5.55 0.90 2.14
C ALA A 57 -5.04 -0.08 1.08
N VAL A 58 -5.93 -0.56 0.22
CA VAL A 58 -5.54 -1.28 -1.00
C VAL A 58 -5.20 -0.23 -2.07
N ILE A 59 -4.09 -0.42 -2.78
CA ILE A 59 -3.53 0.52 -3.75
C ILE A 59 -3.58 0.00 -5.20
N GLY A 60 -4.15 -1.18 -5.40
CA GLY A 60 -4.19 -1.89 -6.69
C GLY A 60 -2.89 -2.63 -6.99
N ASP A 61 -2.82 -3.29 -8.14
CA ASP A 61 -1.68 -4.12 -8.57
C ASP A 61 -0.50 -3.23 -9.01
N VAL A 62 0.39 -2.89 -8.07
CA VAL A 62 1.58 -2.07 -8.33
C VAL A 62 2.78 -2.90 -8.80
N THR A 63 2.79 -4.21 -8.51
CA THR A 63 3.81 -5.16 -8.96
C THR A 63 3.59 -5.62 -10.41
N GLY A 64 2.37 -5.55 -10.92
CA GLY A 64 1.95 -6.06 -12.23
C GLY A 64 1.77 -7.58 -12.27
N ASP A 65 1.53 -8.22 -11.12
CA ASP A 65 1.39 -9.67 -11.01
C ASP A 65 -0.08 -10.16 -11.10
N GLY A 66 -1.02 -9.23 -11.21
CA GLY A 66 -2.45 -9.49 -11.30
C GLY A 66 -3.20 -9.51 -9.96
N VAL A 67 -2.51 -9.31 -8.84
CA VAL A 67 -3.08 -9.24 -7.48
C VAL A 67 -2.97 -7.82 -6.95
N ALA A 68 -3.98 -7.34 -6.22
CA ALA A 68 -3.89 -6.00 -5.66
C ALA A 68 -2.87 -5.94 -4.52
N ASP A 69 -2.15 -4.83 -4.40
CA ASP A 69 -1.20 -4.57 -3.32
C ASP A 69 -1.79 -3.60 -2.30
N PHE A 70 -1.17 -3.50 -1.12
CA PHE A 70 -1.69 -2.67 -0.05
C PHE A 70 -0.62 -1.84 0.66
N ILE A 71 -1.05 -0.76 1.31
CA ILE A 71 -0.20 0.15 2.08
C ILE A 71 -0.66 0.17 3.54
N VAL A 72 0.32 0.24 4.44
CA VAL A 72 0.13 0.28 5.89
C VAL A 72 0.89 1.48 6.47
N GLY A 73 0.23 2.22 7.36
CA GLY A 73 0.81 3.33 8.11
C GLY A 73 1.24 2.95 9.53
N ALA A 74 2.38 3.50 9.95
CA ALA A 74 2.91 3.47 11.32
C ALA A 74 3.27 4.90 11.75
N PRO A 75 2.27 5.73 12.11
CA PRO A 75 2.46 7.16 12.32
C PRO A 75 3.36 7.50 13.51
N HIS A 76 3.55 6.59 14.45
CA HIS A 76 4.37 6.86 15.64
C HIS A 76 5.81 6.36 15.51
N TYR A 77 6.15 5.76 14.37
CA TYR A 77 7.50 5.32 14.06
C TYR A 77 8.51 6.45 14.29
N SER A 78 9.54 6.15 15.08
CA SER A 78 10.54 7.12 15.55
C SER A 78 11.95 6.74 15.12
N GLY A 79 12.16 6.58 13.81
CA GLY A 79 13.48 6.26 13.24
C GLY A 79 14.28 7.49 12.82
N ALA A 80 13.88 8.15 11.74
CA ALA A 80 14.59 9.31 11.19
C ALA A 80 14.28 10.61 11.96
N ALA A 81 13.08 10.71 12.53
CA ALA A 81 12.64 11.80 13.39
C ALA A 81 11.69 11.24 14.46
N GLU A 82 11.69 11.82 15.66
CA GLU A 82 10.77 11.44 16.74
C GLU A 82 9.33 11.55 16.25
N HIS A 83 8.57 10.45 16.30
CA HIS A 83 7.20 10.37 15.77
C HIS A 83 7.05 10.92 14.34
N GLY A 84 8.09 10.78 13.52
CA GLY A 84 8.06 11.21 12.13
C GLY A 84 7.15 10.37 11.26
N GLY A 85 6.90 9.13 11.67
CA GLY A 85 6.00 8.19 11.01
C GLY A 85 6.63 7.51 9.80
N ARG A 86 6.02 6.41 9.38
CA ARG A 86 6.45 5.60 8.23
C ARG A 86 5.24 4.96 7.57
N VAL A 87 5.33 4.72 6.27
CA VAL A 87 4.43 3.84 5.54
C VAL A 87 5.19 2.70 4.89
N TYR A 88 4.49 1.58 4.71
CA TYR A 88 4.99 0.33 4.19
C TYR A 88 4.04 -0.13 3.08
N VAL A 89 4.57 -0.51 1.93
CA VAL A 89 3.81 -1.10 0.83
C VAL A 89 4.14 -2.58 0.76
N TYR A 90 3.12 -3.42 0.69
CA TYR A 90 3.24 -4.87 0.67
C TYR A 90 2.55 -5.45 -0.56
N SER A 91 3.11 -6.55 -1.07
CA SER A 91 2.45 -7.35 -2.09
C SER A 91 1.21 -8.02 -1.50
N GLY A 92 0.07 -7.95 -2.19
CA GLY A 92 -1.10 -8.73 -1.77
C GLY A 92 -0.89 -10.23 -1.97
N ALA A 93 -0.25 -10.61 -3.09
CA ALA A 93 -0.03 -12.01 -3.45
C ALA A 93 0.88 -12.76 -2.46
N THR A 94 1.96 -12.13 -2.02
CA THR A 94 2.99 -12.81 -1.21
C THR A 94 3.09 -12.30 0.23
N GLY A 95 2.56 -11.11 0.51
CA GLY A 95 2.81 -10.42 1.77
C GLY A 95 4.21 -9.83 1.89
N ASP A 96 5.02 -9.84 0.81
CA ASP A 96 6.37 -9.29 0.83
C ASP A 96 6.38 -7.77 0.92
N LEU A 97 7.35 -7.22 1.64
CA LEU A 97 7.55 -5.79 1.74
C LEU A 97 8.17 -5.25 0.44
N LEU A 98 7.40 -4.43 -0.28
CA LEU A 98 7.81 -3.83 -1.56
C LEU A 98 8.55 -2.51 -1.37
N LEU A 99 8.08 -1.67 -0.44
CA LEU A 99 8.62 -0.33 -0.23
C LEU A 99 8.40 0.16 1.20
N THR A 100 9.35 0.94 1.71
CA THR A 100 9.16 1.75 2.90
C THR A 100 9.43 3.22 2.62
N VAL A 101 8.59 4.09 3.16
CA VAL A 101 8.80 5.55 3.08
C VAL A 101 8.70 6.13 4.48
N THR A 102 9.79 6.78 4.90
CA THR A 102 9.92 7.31 6.26
C THR A 102 9.71 8.82 6.26
N GLY A 103 8.84 9.32 7.13
CA GLY A 103 8.67 10.75 7.37
C GLY A 103 9.94 11.35 7.96
N GLN A 104 10.30 12.54 7.49
CA GLN A 104 11.54 13.22 7.87
C GLN A 104 11.31 14.35 8.90
N GLU A 105 10.06 14.63 9.24
CA GLU A 105 9.67 15.73 10.14
C GLU A 105 9.32 15.18 11.51
N ALA A 106 9.93 15.73 12.57
CA ALA A 106 9.57 15.36 13.93
C ALA A 106 8.09 15.66 14.20
N HIS A 107 7.43 14.69 14.82
CA HIS A 107 6.00 14.65 15.08
C HIS A 107 5.11 14.68 13.82
N GLY A 108 5.65 14.62 12.60
CA GLY A 108 4.85 14.70 11.37
C GLY A 108 3.77 13.60 11.25
N ARG A 109 3.93 12.49 11.97
CA ARG A 109 2.99 11.34 11.96
C ARG A 109 2.67 10.89 10.54
N PHE A 110 3.72 10.81 9.72
CA PHE A 110 3.60 10.40 8.34
C PHE A 110 2.99 8.99 8.26
N GLY A 111 1.95 8.83 7.44
CA GLY A 111 1.17 7.59 7.42
C GLY A 111 0.08 7.52 8.49
N ALA A 112 -0.35 8.65 9.06
CA ALA A 112 -1.54 8.70 9.92
C ALA A 112 -2.84 8.45 9.13
N ALA A 113 -2.83 8.77 7.84
CA ALA A 113 -3.88 8.40 6.91
C ALA A 113 -3.25 7.95 5.59
N VAL A 114 -3.80 6.91 4.98
CA VAL A 114 -3.41 6.43 3.66
C VAL A 114 -4.66 6.20 2.83
N THR A 115 -4.58 6.48 1.54
CA THR A 115 -5.60 6.07 0.57
C THR A 115 -4.93 5.60 -0.71
N GLY A 116 -5.47 4.53 -1.27
CA GLY A 116 -5.13 4.04 -2.59
C GLY A 116 -6.20 4.37 -3.61
N GLY A 117 -5.85 4.26 -4.88
CA GLY A 117 -6.77 4.42 -5.98
C GLY A 117 -6.10 4.18 -7.33
N ARG A 118 -6.81 3.49 -8.23
CA ARG A 118 -6.42 3.35 -9.63
C ARG A 118 -6.49 4.72 -10.31
N PHE A 119 -5.38 5.21 -10.84
CA PHE A 119 -5.40 6.39 -11.70
C PHE A 119 -5.41 5.94 -13.16
N GLU A 120 -6.59 5.90 -13.76
CA GLU A 120 -6.70 5.75 -15.21
C GLU A 120 -6.31 7.06 -15.90
N ARG A 121 -5.53 6.96 -16.98
CA ARG A 121 -5.13 8.12 -17.78
C ARG A 121 -6.37 8.80 -18.37
N PRO A 122 -6.47 10.14 -18.35
CA PRO A 122 -7.49 10.85 -19.12
C PRO A 122 -7.46 10.42 -20.61
N PRO A 123 -8.62 10.22 -21.26
CA PRO A 123 -8.70 9.74 -22.64
C PRO A 123 -7.96 10.60 -23.67
N ASP A 124 -7.64 11.85 -23.33
CA ASP A 124 -7.10 12.89 -24.21
C ASP A 124 -5.57 13.09 -24.08
N ALA A 125 -4.88 12.34 -23.21
CA ALA A 125 -3.44 12.47 -23.06
C ALA A 125 -2.69 11.94 -24.31
N ARG A 126 -1.84 12.78 -24.92
CA ARG A 126 -1.05 12.43 -26.12
C ARG A 126 -0.29 11.11 -25.93
N PRO A 127 -0.20 10.24 -26.97
CA PRO A 127 0.59 9.02 -26.88
C PRO A 127 2.07 9.41 -26.79
N LEU A 128 2.66 9.25 -25.61
CA LEU A 128 4.11 9.26 -25.45
C LEU A 128 4.55 7.81 -25.38
N HIS A 129 5.47 7.47 -26.26
CA HIS A 129 6.10 6.15 -26.38
C HIS A 129 6.60 5.71 -24.99
N THR A 130 6.10 4.56 -24.51
CA THR A 130 6.54 3.85 -23.30
C THR A 130 6.17 4.49 -21.95
N ILE A 131 5.13 3.98 -21.27
CA ILE A 131 5.12 3.77 -19.80
C ILE A 131 3.80 3.07 -19.37
N GLY A 132 3.91 2.04 -18.53
CA GLY A 132 2.81 1.18 -18.05
C GLY A 132 1.80 1.85 -17.11
N PRO A 133 0.99 1.07 -16.35
CA PRO A 133 -0.01 1.62 -15.43
C PRO A 133 0.63 2.57 -14.42
N LYS A 134 -0.07 3.68 -14.09
CA LYS A 134 0.36 4.67 -13.10
C LYS A 134 -0.57 4.61 -11.90
N TRP A 135 0.02 4.51 -10.71
CA TRP A 135 -0.69 4.44 -9.44
C TRP A 135 -0.47 5.72 -8.64
N ARG A 136 -1.50 6.22 -7.96
CA ARG A 136 -1.40 7.42 -7.11
C ARG A 136 -1.76 7.02 -5.69
N ILE A 137 -0.79 7.18 -4.78
CA ILE A 137 -1.00 6.95 -3.35
C ILE A 137 -0.98 8.31 -2.66
N VAL A 138 -2.00 8.62 -1.86
CA VAL A 138 -1.99 9.83 -1.05
C VAL A 138 -1.74 9.43 0.40
N VAL A 139 -0.67 9.98 0.98
CA VAL A 139 -0.30 9.74 2.37
C VAL A 139 -0.51 11.03 3.14
N GLY A 140 -1.42 11.00 4.11
CA GLY A 140 -1.69 12.10 5.01
C GLY A 140 -0.68 12.18 6.16
N VAL A 141 -0.35 13.40 6.53
CA VAL A 141 0.23 13.78 7.82
C VAL A 141 -0.88 14.31 8.73
N ASP A 142 -0.70 14.25 10.05
CA ASP A 142 -1.72 14.67 11.01
C ASP A 142 -1.99 16.20 10.94
N PRO A 143 -3.23 16.64 10.65
CA PRO A 143 -3.56 18.06 10.54
C PRO A 143 -3.53 18.82 11.88
N ALA A 144 -3.53 18.13 13.03
CA ALA A 144 -3.55 18.75 14.36
C ALA A 144 -2.23 19.43 14.77
N LEU A 145 -1.16 19.28 13.96
CA LEU A 145 0.18 19.81 14.26
C LEU A 145 0.54 21.09 13.50
N GLY A 146 -0.47 21.80 12.95
CA GLY A 146 -0.28 23.14 12.38
C GLY A 146 0.38 23.19 11.00
N GLY A 147 0.66 22.03 10.38
CA GLY A 147 1.11 21.94 8.99
C GLY A 147 -0.02 21.44 8.09
N ALA A 148 -0.67 22.34 7.35
CA ALA A 148 -1.76 22.03 6.42
C ALA A 148 -1.29 21.35 5.11
N GLU A 149 -0.15 20.66 5.11
CA GLU A 149 0.46 20.12 3.90
C GLU A 149 0.07 18.66 3.73
N ARG A 150 -1.01 18.38 3.00
CA ARG A 150 -1.24 17.04 2.44
C ARG A 150 -0.08 16.72 1.50
N LYS A 151 0.88 15.90 1.93
CA LYS A 151 1.97 15.45 1.06
C LYS A 151 1.45 14.38 0.11
N GLU A 152 1.08 14.78 -1.09
CA GLU A 152 0.80 13.84 -2.18
C GLU A 152 2.12 13.22 -2.64
N LEU A 153 2.33 11.94 -2.36
CA LEU A 153 3.45 11.19 -2.93
C LEU A 153 2.98 10.48 -4.19
N LEU A 154 3.26 11.10 -5.34
CA LEU A 154 3.06 10.45 -6.63
C LEU A 154 4.20 9.42 -6.83
N PHE A 155 3.92 8.16 -6.55
CA PHE A 155 4.85 7.08 -6.89
C PHE A 155 4.75 6.78 -8.39
N ARG A 156 5.89 6.84 -9.09
CA ARG A 156 6.04 6.21 -10.40
C ARG A 156 6.78 4.90 -10.19
N PHE A 157 6.09 3.79 -10.36
CA PHE A 157 6.74 2.49 -10.53
C PHE A 157 7.02 2.32 -12.01
N ASP A 158 8.21 2.75 -12.46
CA ASP A 158 8.73 2.38 -13.78
C ASP A 158 9.30 0.96 -13.67
N LEU A 159 8.44 -0.04 -13.47
CA LEU A 159 8.89 -1.43 -13.58
C LEU A 159 9.15 -1.73 -15.07
N PRO A 160 10.29 -2.35 -15.42
CA PRO A 160 10.53 -2.75 -16.79
C PRO A 160 9.48 -3.80 -17.16
N PHE A 161 8.58 -3.41 -18.06
CA PHE A 161 7.70 -4.35 -18.75
C PHE A 161 8.55 -5.49 -19.30
N ASN A 162 8.36 -6.71 -18.77
CA ASN A 162 8.99 -7.91 -19.31
C ASN A 162 8.00 -8.58 -20.29
N PRO A 163 8.10 -8.32 -21.61
CA PRO A 163 7.20 -8.91 -22.60
C PRO A 163 7.32 -10.45 -22.71
N GLY A 164 8.30 -11.07 -22.05
CA GLY A 164 8.55 -12.51 -22.12
C GLY A 164 7.50 -13.39 -21.44
N ALA A 165 6.68 -12.85 -20.53
CA ALA A 165 5.69 -13.65 -19.77
C ALA A 165 4.36 -13.88 -20.51
N MET A 166 4.14 -13.28 -21.70
CA MET A 166 2.89 -13.40 -22.46
C MET A 166 2.91 -14.41 -23.63
N GLN A 167 3.99 -15.16 -23.86
CA GLN A 167 4.07 -16.06 -25.04
C GLN A 167 3.53 -17.49 -24.86
N ASP A 168 3.21 -17.94 -23.64
CA ASP A 168 2.81 -19.35 -23.41
C ASP A 168 1.30 -19.59 -23.24
N ALA A 169 0.44 -18.62 -23.56
CA ALA A 169 -1.02 -18.77 -23.48
C ALA A 169 -1.71 -18.86 -24.86
N ARG A 170 -1.18 -19.66 -25.80
CA ARG A 170 -1.97 -20.10 -26.97
C ARG A 170 -2.27 -21.59 -26.87
N PRO A 171 -3.54 -22.02 -26.74
CA PRO A 171 -3.89 -23.41 -26.94
C PRO A 171 -3.72 -23.78 -28.43
N SER A 172 -3.18 -24.98 -28.66
CA SER A 172 -3.04 -25.65 -29.96
C SER A 172 -4.37 -25.94 -30.63
#